data_AF-A0A7V9LQT9-F1
#
_entry.id   AF-A0A7V9LQT9-F1
#
_cell.length_a   1.000
_cell.length_b   1.000
_cell.length_c   1.000
_cell.angle_alpha   90.00
_cell.angle_beta   90.00
_cell.angle_gamma   90.00
#
_symmetry.space_group_name_H-M   'P 1'
#
loop_
_entity.id
_entity.type
_entity.pdbx_description
1 polymer ?
#
loop_
_entity_poly.entity_id
_entity_poly.type
_entity_poly.pdbx_seq_one_letter_code
_entity_poly.pdbx_strand_id
1 'polypeptide(L)'
;MADRRAVRESSGRDEKGVATVMAIGLMGVVLVVTVVAVAIATLVGARHRAETAADLGALAGAVAIRDGSDACGAAARVAAANDGLLASCVLADRTVEITVSVTTGQLLGRRWKLTGVARAGPAAPSWEYSWGHQPRSAGVRGAGAAGQAGEQQVQ
;
A
#
# COMPACT_ATOMS: atom_id res chain seq x y z
N MET A 1 -74.64 4.19 -0.29
CA MET A 1 -73.33 3.86 0.32
C MET A 1 -72.24 4.45 -0.56
N ALA A 2 -71.84 5.69 -0.29
CA ALA A 2 -70.71 6.32 -0.97
C ALA A 2 -69.90 7.01 0.12
N ASP A 3 -68.95 6.27 0.70
CA ASP A 3 -68.02 6.79 1.68
C ASP A 3 -66.74 7.28 0.99
N ARG A 4 -66.21 8.34 1.57
CA ARG A 4 -65.34 9.36 1.04
C ARG A 4 -64.02 8.78 0.55
N ARG A 5 -63.71 8.99 -0.74
CA ARG A 5 -62.31 9.08 -1.18
C ARG A 5 -61.74 10.34 -0.55
N ALA A 6 -61.10 10.20 0.61
CA ALA A 6 -60.11 11.14 1.08
C ALA A 6 -58.98 11.12 0.05
N VAL A 7 -59.13 11.91 -1.01
CA VAL A 7 -58.00 12.33 -1.83
C VAL A 7 -57.11 13.10 -0.85
N ARG A 8 -56.10 12.41 -0.32
CA ARG A 8 -54.97 13.08 0.31
C ARG A 8 -54.31 13.88 -0.79
N GLU A 9 -54.77 15.12 -0.98
CA GLU A 9 -53.97 16.15 -1.61
C GLU A 9 -52.81 16.43 -0.65
N SER A 10 -51.74 15.62 -0.75
CA SER A 10 -50.45 16.02 -0.21
C SER A 10 -49.98 17.20 -1.05
N SER A 11 -50.17 18.38 -0.48
CA SER A 11 -49.57 19.65 -0.83
C SER A 11 -48.28 19.51 -1.66
N GLY A 12 -48.34 19.83 -2.96
CA GLY A 12 -47.17 19.88 -3.86
C GLY A 12 -46.10 20.93 -3.48
N ARG A 13 -46.22 21.54 -2.30
CA ARG A 13 -45.24 22.42 -1.66
C ARG A 13 -44.37 21.66 -0.65
N ASP A 14 -44.92 20.65 0.05
CA ASP A 14 -44.15 19.74 0.92
C ASP A 14 -43.33 18.73 0.10
N GLU A 15 -43.88 18.25 -1.02
CA GLU A 15 -43.22 17.29 -1.90
C GLU A 15 -41.97 17.88 -2.60
N LYS A 16 -42.01 19.16 -2.97
CA LYS A 16 -40.85 19.86 -3.55
C LYS A 16 -39.74 20.07 -2.51
N GLY A 17 -40.12 20.40 -1.27
CA GLY A 17 -39.17 20.56 -0.17
C GLY A 17 -38.47 19.25 0.17
N VAL A 18 -39.24 18.16 0.33
CA VAL A 18 -38.66 16.84 0.66
C VAL A 18 -37.78 16.31 -0.47
N ALA A 19 -38.17 16.51 -1.74
CA ALA A 19 -37.37 16.09 -2.89
C ALA A 19 -36.00 16.79 -2.92
N THR A 20 -35.95 18.10 -2.64
CA THR A 20 -34.66 18.82 -2.58
C THR A 20 -33.78 18.38 -1.41
N VAL A 21 -34.36 18.12 -0.23
CA VAL A 21 -33.58 17.64 0.93
C VAL A 21 -32.98 16.27 0.64
N MET A 22 -33.77 15.37 0.05
CA MET A 22 -33.30 14.04 -0.34
C MET A 22 -32.21 14.12 -1.42
N ALA A 23 -32.36 15.00 -2.41
CA ALA A 23 -31.35 15.21 -3.45
C ALA A 23 -30.02 15.71 -2.87
N ILE A 24 -30.06 16.71 -1.97
CA ILE A 24 -28.87 17.22 -1.29
C ILE A 24 -28.23 16.14 -0.42
N GLY A 25 -29.05 15.34 0.30
CA GLY A 25 -28.57 14.22 1.10
C GLY A 25 -27.83 13.18 0.26
N LEU A 26 -28.42 12.73 -0.85
CA LEU A 26 -27.78 11.79 -1.78
C LEU A 26 -26.49 12.35 -2.37
N MET A 27 -26.49 13.63 -2.77
CA MET A 27 -25.29 14.29 -3.28
C MET A 27 -24.19 14.37 -2.22
N GLY A 28 -24.55 14.67 -0.97
CA GLY A 28 -23.65 14.61 0.18
C GLY A 28 -23.03 13.23 0.37
N VAL A 29 -23.84 12.16 0.30
CA VAL A 29 -23.36 10.77 0.39
C VAL A 29 -22.38 10.46 -0.74
N VAL A 30 -22.72 10.80 -1.99
CA VAL A 30 -21.82 10.59 -3.14
C VAL A 30 -20.50 11.31 -2.95
N LEU A 31 -20.52 12.58 -2.54
CA LEU A 31 -19.31 13.36 -2.28
C LEU A 31 -18.44 12.71 -1.19
N VAL A 32 -19.04 12.27 -0.08
CA VAL A 32 -18.32 11.57 0.99
C VAL A 32 -17.69 10.28 0.46
N VAL A 33 -18.43 9.46 -0.28
CA VAL A 33 -17.90 8.22 -0.88
C VAL A 33 -16.75 8.52 -1.84
N THR A 34 -16.85 9.55 -2.68
CA THR A 34 -15.77 9.94 -3.59
C THR A 34 -14.51 10.37 -2.82
N VAL A 35 -14.65 11.19 -1.78
CA VAL A 35 -13.51 11.63 -0.96
C VAL A 35 -12.84 10.43 -0.30
N VAL A 36 -13.62 9.49 0.25
CA VAL A 36 -13.09 8.26 0.85
C VAL A 36 -12.38 7.40 -0.20
N ALA A 37 -12.96 7.23 -1.38
CA ALA A 37 -12.35 6.45 -2.45
C ALA A 37 -11.02 7.05 -2.92
N VAL A 38 -10.95 8.38 -3.08
CA VAL A 38 -9.70 9.09 -3.42
C VAL A 38 -8.67 8.89 -2.31
N ALA A 39 -9.05 9.00 -1.04
CA ALA A 39 -8.15 8.77 0.08
C ALA A 39 -7.56 7.35 0.05
N ILE A 40 -8.40 6.32 -0.16
CA ILE A 40 -7.94 4.93 -0.29
C ILE A 40 -7.01 4.77 -1.49
N ALA A 41 -7.37 5.31 -2.65
CA ALA A 41 -6.56 5.21 -3.86
C ALA A 41 -5.17 5.82 -3.68
N THR A 42 -5.06 6.95 -2.98
CA THR A 42 -3.76 7.57 -2.67
C THR A 42 -2.90 6.72 -1.74
N LEU A 43 -3.49 6.09 -0.71
CA LEU A 43 -2.79 5.21 0.22
C LEU A 43 -2.31 3.92 -0.47
N VAL A 44 -3.19 3.30 -1.25
CA VAL A 44 -2.88 2.08 -2.01
C VAL A 44 -1.81 2.36 -3.06
N GLY A 45 -1.91 3.47 -3.80
CA GLY A 45 -0.91 3.88 -4.78
C GLY A 45 0.47 4.09 -4.14
N ALA A 46 0.53 4.72 -2.97
CA ALA A 46 1.80 4.91 -2.25
C ALA A 46 2.41 3.58 -1.76
N ARG A 47 1.57 2.66 -1.31
CA ARG A 47 2.01 1.31 -0.94
C ARG A 47 2.60 0.56 -2.13
N HIS A 48 1.89 0.53 -3.27
CA HIS A 48 2.39 -0.15 -4.47
C HIS A 48 3.69 0.46 -4.99
N ARG A 49 3.87 1.78 -4.88
CA ARG A 49 5.15 2.41 -5.21
C ARG A 49 6.27 1.94 -4.28
N ALA A 50 6.00 1.84 -2.97
CA ALA A 50 7.00 1.34 -2.01
C ALA A 50 7.39 -0.12 -2.28
N GLU A 51 6.43 -0.97 -2.61
CA GLU A 51 6.65 -2.38 -2.99
C GLU A 51 7.47 -2.46 -4.29
N THR A 52 7.06 -1.74 -5.33
CA THR A 52 7.76 -1.72 -6.63
C THR A 52 9.21 -1.23 -6.50
N ALA A 53 9.42 -0.15 -5.72
CA ALA A 53 10.76 0.39 -5.47
C ALA A 53 11.63 -0.60 -4.68
N ALA A 54 11.05 -1.33 -3.72
CA ALA A 54 11.74 -2.37 -2.99
C ALA A 54 12.14 -3.54 -3.89
N ASP A 55 11.23 -4.04 -4.74
CA ASP A 55 11.50 -5.18 -5.62
C ASP A 55 12.63 -4.86 -6.62
N LEU A 56 12.57 -3.71 -7.28
CA LEU A 56 13.60 -3.28 -8.23
C LEU A 56 14.93 -3.01 -7.51
N GLY A 57 14.89 -2.40 -6.32
CA GLY A 57 16.08 -2.18 -5.50
C GLY A 57 16.73 -3.50 -5.06
N ALA A 58 15.94 -4.50 -4.64
CA ALA A 58 16.45 -5.80 -4.24
C ALA A 58 17.11 -6.52 -5.42
N LEU A 59 16.48 -6.50 -6.60
CA LEU A 59 17.08 -7.07 -7.82
C LEU A 59 18.38 -6.37 -8.20
N ALA A 60 18.43 -5.04 -8.13
CA ALA A 60 19.64 -4.27 -8.38
C ALA A 60 20.76 -4.63 -7.39
N GLY A 61 20.42 -4.80 -6.11
CA GLY A 61 21.36 -5.28 -5.10
C GLY A 61 21.85 -6.69 -5.39
N ALA A 62 20.97 -7.62 -5.80
CA ALA A 62 21.35 -8.97 -6.15
C ALA A 62 22.28 -9.03 -7.38
N VAL A 63 22.05 -8.20 -8.40
CA VAL A 63 22.96 -8.04 -9.55
C VAL A 63 24.30 -7.48 -9.09
N ALA A 64 24.30 -6.46 -8.25
CA ALA A 64 25.52 -5.88 -7.70
C ALA A 64 26.35 -6.89 -6.88
N ILE A 65 25.71 -7.77 -6.10
CA ILE A 65 26.39 -8.90 -5.43
C ILE A 65 27.07 -9.80 -6.45
N ARG A 66 26.39 -10.14 -7.56
CA ARG A 66 26.95 -11.00 -8.62
C ARG A 66 28.16 -10.37 -9.30
N ASP A 67 28.13 -9.05 -9.47
CA ASP A 67 29.20 -8.28 -10.12
C ASP A 67 30.32 -7.87 -9.14
N GLY A 68 30.21 -8.23 -7.85
CA GLY A 68 31.19 -7.88 -6.81
C GLY A 68 31.21 -6.40 -6.44
N SER A 69 30.11 -5.68 -6.66
CA SER A 69 29.97 -4.25 -6.41
C SER A 69 29.10 -3.96 -5.17
N ASP A 70 28.99 -2.68 -4.79
CA ASP A 70 28.20 -2.26 -3.63
C ASP A 70 26.69 -2.47 -3.86
N ALA A 71 26.17 -3.53 -3.23
CA ALA A 71 24.78 -3.95 -3.31
C ALA A 71 23.80 -2.93 -2.70
N CYS A 72 24.12 -2.37 -1.52
CA CYS A 72 23.23 -1.43 -0.85
C CYS A 72 23.23 -0.08 -1.57
N GLY A 73 24.37 0.37 -2.11
CA GLY A 73 24.44 1.55 -2.94
C GLY A 73 23.65 1.39 -4.25
N ALA A 74 23.73 0.22 -4.91
CA ALA A 74 22.93 -0.07 -6.10
C ALA A 74 21.42 -0.08 -5.80
N ALA A 75 21.02 -0.75 -4.72
CA ALA A 75 19.64 -0.77 -4.26
C ALA A 75 19.12 0.65 -3.92
N ALA A 76 19.93 1.46 -3.24
CA ALA A 76 19.57 2.84 -2.89
C ALA A 76 19.35 3.71 -4.14
N ARG A 77 20.22 3.61 -5.15
CA ARG A 77 20.07 4.36 -6.40
C ARG A 77 18.78 4.00 -7.13
N VAL A 78 18.46 2.71 -7.21
CA VAL A 78 17.23 2.25 -7.87
C VAL A 78 15.99 2.61 -7.05
N ALA A 79 16.03 2.50 -5.72
CA ALA A 79 14.94 2.96 -4.86
C ALA A 79 14.67 4.46 -5.05
N ALA A 80 15.71 5.29 -5.05
CA ALA A 80 15.60 6.74 -5.26
C ALA A 80 15.04 7.10 -6.64
N ALA A 81 15.42 6.36 -7.69
CA ALA A 81 14.86 6.53 -9.03
C ALA A 81 13.36 6.18 -9.11
N ASN A 82 12.81 5.48 -8.12
CA ASN A 82 11.40 5.08 -8.02
C ASN A 82 10.66 5.81 -6.89
N ASP A 83 11.06 7.05 -6.56
CA ASP A 83 10.49 7.88 -5.49
C ASP A 83 10.56 7.23 -4.08
N GLY A 84 11.43 6.25 -3.90
CA GLY A 84 11.63 5.50 -2.66
C GLY A 84 12.89 5.93 -1.92
N LEU A 85 12.83 5.90 -0.59
CA LEU A 85 13.99 6.11 0.28
C LEU A 85 14.37 4.78 0.93
N LEU A 86 15.62 4.35 0.75
CA LEU A 86 16.15 3.15 1.40
C LEU A 86 16.20 3.38 2.91
N ALA A 87 15.42 2.60 3.66
CA ALA A 87 15.33 2.66 5.11
C ALA A 87 16.20 1.61 5.81
N SER A 88 16.40 0.45 5.18
CA SER A 88 17.27 -0.61 5.68
C SER A 88 17.80 -1.45 4.52
N CYS A 89 19.02 -1.96 4.65
CA CYS A 89 19.64 -2.91 3.73
C CYS A 89 20.39 -3.96 4.54
N VAL A 90 19.98 -5.22 4.41
CA VAL A 90 20.57 -6.36 5.11
C VAL A 90 21.07 -7.36 4.07
N LEU A 91 22.33 -7.74 4.20
CA LEU A 91 22.98 -8.73 3.36
C LEU A 91 23.09 -10.05 4.13
N ALA A 92 22.67 -11.14 3.50
CA ALA A 92 22.77 -12.49 4.04
C ALA A 92 23.25 -13.45 2.95
N ASP A 93 24.50 -13.92 3.07
CA ASP A 93 25.21 -14.74 2.08
C ASP A 93 25.24 -14.10 0.68
N ARG A 94 24.32 -14.51 -0.20
CA ARG A 94 24.12 -13.98 -1.56
C ARG A 94 22.72 -13.41 -1.78
N THR A 95 22.05 -13.09 -0.68
CA THR A 95 20.70 -12.54 -0.64
C THR A 95 20.78 -11.12 -0.08
N VAL A 96 20.02 -10.22 -0.67
CA VAL A 96 19.81 -8.87 -0.16
C VAL A 96 18.34 -8.71 0.23
N GLU A 97 18.11 -8.19 1.42
CA GLU A 97 16.79 -7.76 1.88
C GLU A 97 16.84 -6.26 2.12
N ILE A 98 15.92 -5.52 1.50
CA ILE A 98 15.84 -4.08 1.66
C ILE A 98 14.46 -3.67 2.13
N THR A 99 14.42 -2.59 2.90
CA THR A 99 13.19 -1.88 3.25
C THR A 99 13.25 -0.51 2.58
N VAL A 100 12.24 -0.20 1.78
CA VAL A 100 12.09 1.10 1.11
C VAL A 100 10.88 1.81 1.70
N SER A 101 10.99 3.11 1.93
CA SER A 101 9.90 3.95 2.40
C SER A 101 9.49 5.00 1.38
N VAL A 102 8.19 5.17 1.20
CA VAL A 102 7.58 6.18 0.35
C VAL A 102 6.68 7.05 1.22
N THR A 103 6.81 8.36 1.09
CA THR A 103 5.97 9.32 1.82
C THR A 103 4.92 9.88 0.88
N THR A 104 3.65 9.84 1.27
CA THR A 104 2.57 10.42 0.47
C THR A 104 2.64 11.94 0.48
N GLY A 105 1.98 12.54 -0.52
CA GLY A 105 1.56 13.94 -0.42
C GLY A 105 0.64 14.18 0.79
N GLN A 106 0.34 15.45 1.07
CA GLN A 106 -0.54 15.84 2.15
C GLN A 106 -1.97 15.33 1.87
N LEU A 107 -2.42 14.32 2.62
CA LEU A 107 -3.78 13.79 2.57
C LEU A 107 -4.48 14.07 3.89
N LEU A 108 -5.62 14.78 3.85
CA LEU A 108 -6.35 15.20 5.05
C LEU A 108 -5.45 15.94 6.06
N GLY A 109 -4.52 16.78 5.56
CA GLY A 109 -3.60 17.56 6.40
C GLY A 109 -2.47 16.76 7.03
N ARG A 110 -2.27 15.48 6.67
CA ARG A 110 -1.18 14.63 7.18
C ARG A 110 -0.40 13.98 6.05
N ARG A 111 0.89 13.70 6.29
CA ARG A 111 1.73 12.86 5.43
C ARG A 111 1.76 11.46 6.01
N TRP A 112 1.65 10.47 5.15
CA TRP A 112 1.71 9.06 5.54
C TRP A 112 3.00 8.46 5.01
N LYS A 113 3.73 7.74 5.85
CA LYS A 113 4.93 7.01 5.45
C LYS A 113 4.57 5.53 5.32
N LEU A 114 4.75 5.00 4.13
CA LEU A 114 4.45 3.61 3.76
C LEU A 114 5.77 2.91 3.50
N THR A 115 5.88 1.63 3.86
CA THR A 115 7.10 0.85 3.69
C THR A 115 6.84 -0.39 2.85
N GLY A 116 7.73 -0.67 1.91
CA GLY A 116 7.82 -1.91 1.16
C GLY A 116 9.08 -2.66 1.56
N VAL A 117 8.99 -3.98 1.65
CA VAL A 117 10.13 -4.86 1.95
C VAL A 117 10.25 -5.85 0.82
N ALA A 118 11.45 -6.03 0.31
CA ALA A 118 11.73 -6.99 -0.74
C ALA A 118 13.05 -7.70 -0.48
N ARG A 119 13.11 -8.95 -0.92
CA ARG A 119 14.28 -9.82 -0.79
C ARG A 119 14.60 -10.44 -2.13
N ALA A 120 15.86 -10.38 -2.55
CA ALA A 120 16.35 -10.99 -3.76
C ALA A 120 17.64 -11.78 -3.50
N GLY A 121 17.72 -12.98 -4.07
CA GLY A 121 18.86 -13.88 -3.96
C GLY A 121 18.81 -14.92 -5.09
N PRO A 122 19.83 -15.77 -5.22
CA PRO A 122 19.85 -16.82 -6.24
C PRO A 122 18.63 -17.74 -6.10
N ALA A 123 17.99 -18.08 -7.22
CA ALA A 123 16.92 -19.08 -7.22
C ALA A 123 17.49 -20.40 -6.69
N ALA A 124 16.78 -21.04 -5.75
CA ALA A 124 17.16 -22.36 -5.29
C ALA A 124 17.20 -23.32 -6.49
N PRO A 125 18.20 -24.21 -6.57
CA PRO A 125 18.31 -25.15 -7.68
C PRO A 125 17.05 -26.01 -7.79
N SER A 126 16.40 -26.01 -8.95
CA SER A 126 15.15 -26.74 -9.20
C SER A 126 15.27 -28.27 -9.10
N TRP A 127 16.49 -28.81 -9.22
CA TRP A 127 16.75 -30.23 -9.02
C TRP A 127 16.56 -30.69 -7.57
N GLU A 128 16.47 -29.75 -6.62
CA GLU A 128 16.14 -30.03 -5.22
C GLU A 128 14.62 -30.26 -5.00
N TYR A 129 13.76 -29.89 -5.96
CA TYR A 129 12.31 -30.15 -5.90
C TYR A 129 11.92 -31.52 -6.48
N SER A 130 12.74 -32.14 -7.34
CA SER A 130 12.31 -33.34 -8.08
C SER A 130 12.35 -34.64 -7.27
N TRP A 131 13.04 -34.68 -6.13
CA TRP A 131 13.15 -35.89 -5.30
C TRP A 131 13.24 -35.59 -3.78
N GLY A 132 12.12 -35.24 -3.14
CA GLY A 132 11.85 -35.70 -1.77
C GLY A 132 12.44 -34.97 -0.56
N HIS A 133 12.50 -33.63 -0.52
CA HIS A 133 12.67 -32.90 0.75
C HIS A 133 11.63 -31.78 0.88
N GLN A 134 10.60 -32.02 1.69
CA GLN A 134 9.69 -30.98 2.15
C GLN A 134 10.48 -30.08 3.14
N PRO A 135 10.77 -28.80 2.82
CA PRO A 135 11.29 -27.91 3.85
C PRO A 135 10.17 -27.73 4.86
N ARG A 136 10.36 -28.26 6.07
CA ARG A 136 9.54 -27.95 7.24
C ARG A 136 9.55 -26.44 7.36
N SER A 137 8.45 -25.82 6.95
CA SER A 137 8.04 -24.45 7.22
C SER A 137 9.17 -23.62 7.84
N ALA A 138 9.97 -22.97 7.00
CA ALA A 138 10.61 -21.73 7.39
C ALA A 138 9.44 -20.83 7.78
N GLY A 139 9.12 -20.84 9.08
CA GLY A 139 8.05 -20.08 9.65
C GLY A 139 8.35 -18.63 9.36
N VAL A 140 7.75 -18.13 8.29
CA VAL A 140 7.49 -16.72 8.11
C VAL A 140 6.47 -16.39 9.20
N ARG A 141 6.96 -16.27 10.44
CA ARG A 141 6.27 -15.54 11.51
C ARG A 141 5.91 -14.22 10.87
N GLY A 142 4.61 -13.97 10.86
CA GLY A 142 3.96 -13.12 9.89
C GLY A 142 4.61 -11.75 9.72
N ALA A 143 4.29 -11.15 8.58
CA ALA A 143 4.19 -9.71 8.45
C ALA A 143 3.19 -9.18 9.50
N GLY A 144 3.64 -9.16 10.75
CA GLY A 144 3.03 -8.42 11.84
C GLY A 144 3.29 -6.96 11.55
N ALA A 145 2.21 -6.20 11.57
CA ALA A 145 2.22 -4.75 11.60
C ALA A 145 3.32 -4.23 12.54
N ALA A 146 4.33 -3.57 11.98
CA ALA A 146 5.29 -2.78 12.74
C ALA A 146 5.43 -1.42 12.04
N GLY A 147 4.50 -0.54 12.43
CA GLY A 147 4.52 0.89 12.12
C GLY A 147 3.96 1.66 13.31
N GLN A 148 4.25 1.23 14.53
CA GLN A 148 4.33 2.13 15.68
C GLN A 148 5.78 2.59 15.78
N ALA A 149 5.92 3.90 16.02
CA ALA A 149 6.97 4.56 16.80
C ALA A 149 8.36 3.90 16.77
N GLY A 150 9.37 4.53 16.18
CA GLY A 150 9.99 5.67 16.84
C GLY A 150 11.15 5.15 17.70
N GLU A 151 12.34 5.74 17.49
CA GLU A 151 13.64 5.41 18.09
C GLU A 151 14.29 4.13 17.52
N GLN A 152 15.58 4.05 17.20
CA GLN A 152 16.74 4.94 17.22
C GLN A 152 17.81 4.12 16.50
N GLN A 153 18.49 4.62 15.46
CA GLN A 153 19.88 4.21 15.23
C GLN A 153 20.72 5.32 14.58
N VAL A 154 21.72 5.73 15.36
CA VAL A 154 23.14 5.76 14.96
C VAL A 154 23.53 6.86 13.96
N GLN A 155 23.81 8.06 14.48
CA GLN A 155 25.19 8.53 14.72
C GLN A 155 25.17 9.75 15.64
#